data_AF-A0A9E2IRV5-F1
#
_entry.id   AF-A0A9E2IRV5-F1
#
_cell.length_a   1.000
_cell.length_b   1.000
_cell.length_c   1.000
_cell.angle_alpha   90.00
_cell.angle_beta   90.00
_cell.angle_gamma   90.00
#
_symmetry.space_group_name_H-M   'P 1'
#
loop_
_entity.id
_entity.type
_entity.pdbx_description
1 polymer ?
#
loop_
_entity_poly.entity_id
_entity_poly.type
_entity_poly.pdbx_seq_one_letter_code
_entity_poly.pdbx_strand_id
1 'polypeptide(L)'
;MLERRDSYDALYDDFRWTIPERFNIGVAVSDRWAAEAPDRVAVFDYHVDGAPDRLTFGALSARSNALANGLRKLGVQRGDRVALLLPQSFETVIAHVAIYK
;
A
#
# COMPACT_ATOMS: atom_id res chain seq x y z
N MET A 1 2.14 15.55 -10.18
CA MET A 1 1.14 15.24 -11.23
C MET A 1 1.79 15.51 -12.57
N LEU A 2 1.47 14.76 -13.63
CA LEU A 2 2.06 15.03 -14.95
C LEU A 2 1.64 16.42 -15.42
N GLU A 3 2.61 17.28 -15.74
CA GLU A 3 2.34 18.55 -16.39
C GLU A 3 2.04 18.32 -17.86
N ARG A 4 1.09 19.06 -18.42
CA ARG A 4 0.78 18.97 -19.84
C ARG A 4 2.00 19.42 -20.65
N ARG A 5 2.40 18.61 -21.64
CA ARG A 5 3.44 18.92 -22.64
C ARG A 5 2.87 18.76 -24.05
N ASP A 6 3.58 19.32 -25.02
CA ASP A 6 3.14 19.36 -26.42
C ASP A 6 3.44 18.07 -27.20
N SER A 7 4.29 17.20 -26.66
CA SER A 7 4.59 15.87 -27.22
C SER A 7 4.83 14.83 -26.12
N TYR A 8 4.76 13.55 -26.50
CA TYR A 8 5.11 12.43 -25.62
C TYR A 8 6.58 12.47 -25.22
N ASP A 9 7.48 12.74 -26.17
CA ASP A 9 8.92 12.80 -25.92
C ASP A 9 9.26 13.89 -24.91
N ALA A 10 8.68 15.09 -25.04
CA ALA A 10 8.87 16.16 -24.06
C ALA A 10 8.31 15.80 -22.67
N LEU A 11 7.17 15.11 -22.61
CA LEU A 11 6.63 14.62 -21.34
C LEU A 11 7.55 13.59 -20.69
N TYR A 12 8.08 12.66 -21.47
CA TYR A 12 8.97 11.60 -21.00
C TYR A 12 10.31 12.18 -20.51
N ASP A 13 10.92 13.05 -21.30
CA ASP A 13 12.25 13.62 -21.03
C ASP A 13 12.25 14.59 -19.84
N ASP A 14 11.19 15.36 -19.66
CA ASP A 14 11.11 16.38 -18.60
C ASP A 14 10.57 15.84 -17.27
N PHE A 15 9.81 14.74 -17.30
CA PHE A 15 9.16 14.26 -16.10
C PHE A 15 10.18 13.83 -15.05
N ARG A 16 10.06 14.42 -13.85
CA ARG A 16 10.85 14.03 -12.68
C ARG A 16 9.91 13.74 -11.52
N TRP A 17 10.13 12.61 -10.86
CA TRP A 17 9.47 12.32 -9.59
C TRP A 17 10.03 13.22 -8.50
N THR A 18 9.18 14.07 -7.90
CA THR A 18 9.51 14.80 -6.68
C THR A 18 9.21 13.92 -5.47
N ILE A 19 10.16 13.08 -5.07
CA ILE A 19 10.02 12.19 -3.91
C ILE A 19 10.74 12.84 -2.72
N PRO A 20 10.09 12.98 -1.55
CA PRO A 20 10.75 13.45 -0.35
C PRO A 20 11.95 12.59 0.04
N GLU A 21 12.96 13.19 0.68
CA GLU A 21 14.14 12.47 1.20
C GLU A 21 13.75 11.27 2.08
N ARG A 22 12.67 11.42 2.86
CA ARG A 22 12.07 10.35 3.64
C ARG A 22 10.68 10.04 3.13
N PHE A 23 10.54 8.87 2.52
CA PHE A 23 9.27 8.37 2.01
C PHE A 23 9.12 6.89 2.35
N ASN A 24 7.95 6.49 2.81
CA ASN A 24 7.59 5.10 3.06
C ASN A 24 6.28 4.80 2.32
N ILE A 25 6.33 3.83 1.40
CA ILE A 25 5.18 3.45 0.56
C ILE A 25 4.03 2.95 1.45
N GLY A 26 4.31 2.08 2.43
CA GLY A 26 3.30 1.52 3.33
C GLY A 26 2.55 2.62 4.10
N VAL A 27 3.26 3.59 4.66
CA VAL A 27 2.67 4.75 5.35
C VAL A 27 1.82 5.59 4.38
N ALA A 28 2.32 5.86 3.18
CA ALA A 28 1.63 6.70 2.20
C ALA A 28 0.31 6.09 1.72
N VAL A 29 0.25 4.76 1.55
CA VAL A 29 -0.94 4.06 1.04
C VAL A 29 -1.89 3.57 2.13
N SER A 30 -1.46 3.43 3.39
CA SER A 30 -2.33 3.04 4.49
C SER A 30 -2.47 4.12 5.57
N ASP A 31 -1.41 4.43 6.29
CA ASP A 31 -1.52 5.11 7.60
C ASP A 31 -1.95 6.56 7.45
N ARG A 32 -1.52 7.22 6.36
CA ARG A 32 -2.00 8.56 6.02
C ARG A 32 -3.52 8.60 5.82
N TRP A 33 -4.07 7.65 5.07
CA TRP A 33 -5.51 7.56 4.84
C TRP A 33 -6.27 7.11 6.08
N ALA A 34 -5.69 6.23 6.90
CA ALA A 34 -6.28 5.83 8.16
C ALA A 34 -6.40 7.00 9.15
N ALA A 35 -5.45 7.95 9.14
CA ALA A 35 -5.51 9.16 9.95
C ALA A 35 -6.56 10.17 9.44
N GLU A 36 -6.75 10.26 8.13
CA GLU A 36 -7.66 11.23 7.51
C GLU A 36 -9.12 10.73 7.43
N ALA A 37 -9.31 9.45 7.07
CA ALA A 37 -10.60 8.83 6.81
C ALA A 37 -10.58 7.33 7.15
N PRO A 38 -10.53 6.95 8.44
CA PRO A 38 -10.36 5.56 8.87
C PRO A 38 -11.46 4.62 8.39
N ASP A 39 -12.71 5.10 8.31
CA ASP A 39 -13.87 4.31 7.90
C ASP A 39 -14.06 4.24 6.39
N ARG A 40 -13.27 4.99 5.61
CA ARG A 40 -13.30 4.91 4.15
C ARG A 40 -12.83 3.52 3.71
N VAL A 41 -13.58 2.92 2.79
CA VAL A 41 -13.21 1.62 2.21
C VAL A 41 -11.94 1.80 1.36
N ALA A 42 -10.93 0.99 1.66
CA ALA A 42 -9.68 0.89 0.92
C ALA A 42 -9.77 -0.15 -0.20
N VAL A 43 -10.32 -1.33 0.12
CA VAL A 43 -10.46 -2.46 -0.82
C VAL A 43 -11.84 -3.10 -0.67
N PHE A 44 -12.45 -3.41 -1.80
CA PHE A 44 -13.60 -4.30 -1.89
C PHE A 44 -13.11 -5.66 -2.40
N ASP A 45 -13.53 -6.73 -1.74
CA ASP A 45 -13.30 -8.10 -2.21
C ASP A 45 -14.62 -8.65 -2.74
N TYR A 46 -14.62 -9.07 -4.00
CA TYR A 46 -15.82 -9.49 -4.72
C TYR A 46 -15.84 -11.00 -4.86
N HIS A 47 -16.91 -11.59 -4.36
CA HIS A 47 -17.20 -13.02 -4.50
C HIS A 47 -18.21 -13.24 -5.61
N VAL A 48 -18.21 -14.44 -6.20
CA VAL A 48 -19.08 -14.79 -7.34
C VAL A 48 -20.56 -14.61 -6.98
N ASP A 49 -20.95 -14.96 -5.75
CA ASP A 49 -22.33 -14.92 -5.29
C ASP A 49 -22.44 -14.18 -3.95
N GLY A 50 -22.39 -12.85 -3.97
CA GLY A 50 -22.58 -12.08 -2.75
C GLY A 50 -22.33 -10.58 -2.85
N ALA A 51 -22.68 -9.87 -1.77
CA ALA A 51 -22.21 -8.51 -1.58
C ALA A 51 -20.69 -8.52 -1.33
N PRO A 52 -19.94 -7.50 -1.81
CA PRO A 52 -18.51 -7.46 -1.59
C PRO A 52 -18.19 -7.22 -0.11
N ASP A 53 -17.19 -7.95 0.37
CA ASP A 53 -16.57 -7.65 1.65
C ASP A 53 -15.78 -6.35 1.55
N ARG A 54 -15.57 -5.69 2.68
CA ARG A 54 -14.94 -4.36 2.74
C ARG A 54 -13.79 -4.34 3.72
N LEU A 55 -12.64 -3.88 3.27
CA LEU A 55 -11.50 -3.52 4.11
C LEU A 55 -11.38 -2.00 4.15
N THR A 56 -11.55 -1.39 5.33
CA THR A 56 -11.37 0.05 5.51
C THR A 56 -9.90 0.43 5.64
N PHE A 57 -9.56 1.71 5.43
CA PHE A 57 -8.18 2.19 5.63
C PHE A 57 -7.71 2.02 7.08
N GLY A 58 -8.58 2.23 8.06
CA GLY A 58 -8.30 1.96 9.47
C GLY A 58 -7.93 0.49 9.72
N ALA A 59 -8.72 -0.44 9.16
CA ALA A 59 -8.45 -1.87 9.26
C ALA A 59 -7.17 -2.28 8.52
N LEU A 60 -6.92 -1.74 7.33
CA LEU A 60 -5.69 -1.99 6.57
C LEU A 60 -4.46 -1.50 7.34
N SER A 61 -4.49 -0.30 7.89
CA SER A 61 -3.40 0.24 8.70
C SER A 61 -3.13 -0.62 9.94
N ALA A 62 -4.18 -0.96 10.71
CA ALA A 62 -4.05 -1.79 11.90
C ALA A 62 -3.48 -3.19 11.59
N ARG A 63 -4.05 -3.90 10.60
CA ARG A 63 -3.62 -5.27 10.24
C ARG A 63 -2.21 -5.29 9.65
N SER A 64 -1.86 -4.31 8.80
CA SER A 64 -0.51 -4.22 8.23
C SER A 64 0.54 -3.83 9.28
N ASN A 65 0.21 -2.97 10.24
CA ASN A 65 1.10 -2.65 11.37
C ASN A 65 1.33 -3.87 12.28
N ALA A 66 0.28 -4.63 12.58
CA ALA A 66 0.38 -5.87 13.34
C ALA A 66 1.32 -6.88 12.65
N LEU A 67 1.14 -7.07 11.33
CA LEU A 67 1.99 -7.96 10.54
C LEU A 67 3.44 -7.46 10.44
N ALA A 68 3.68 -6.17 10.19
CA ALA A 68 5.03 -5.60 10.14
C ALA A 68 5.78 -5.81 11.46
N ASN A 69 5.09 -5.61 12.59
CA ASN A 69 5.65 -5.90 13.91
C ASN A 69 5.91 -7.38 14.13
N GLY A 70 5.05 -8.27 13.61
CA GLY A 70 5.26 -9.71 13.61
C GLY A 70 6.52 -10.11 12.83
N LEU A 71 6.69 -9.59 11.61
CA LEU A 71 7.88 -9.83 10.78
C LEU A 71 9.17 -9.36 11.47
N ARG A 72 9.15 -8.17 12.09
CA ARG A 72 10.29 -7.68 12.89
C ARG A 72 10.62 -8.59 14.06
N LYS A 73 9.61 -9.13 14.76
CA LYS A 73 9.83 -10.12 15.84
C LYS A 73 10.42 -11.43 15.34
N LEU A 74 10.14 -11.82 14.09
CA LEU A 74 10.75 -12.98 13.42
C LEU A 74 12.15 -12.69 12.88
N GLY A 75 12.67 -11.48 13.08
CA GLY A 75 14.03 -11.11 12.69
C GLY A 75 14.16 -10.49 11.31
N VAL A 76 13.05 -10.18 10.61
CA VAL A 76 13.09 -9.49 9.32
C VAL A 76 13.60 -8.06 9.52
N GLN A 77 14.57 -7.66 8.71
CA GLN A 77 15.21 -6.34 8.74
C GLN A 77 15.05 -5.60 7.40
N ARG A 78 15.35 -4.29 7.43
CA ARG A 78 15.39 -3.48 6.21
C ARG A 78 16.47 -4.03 5.27
N GLY A 79 16.08 -4.31 4.03
CA GLY A 79 16.95 -4.89 3.01
C GLY A 79 16.74 -6.39 2.79
N ASP A 80 16.05 -7.07 3.71
CA ASP A 80 15.65 -8.46 3.53
C ASP A 80 14.59 -8.58 2.43
N ARG A 81 14.57 -9.75 1.80
CA ARG A 81 13.60 -10.08 0.74
C ARG A 81 12.54 -10.99 1.33
N VAL A 82 11.28 -10.60 1.17
CA VAL A 82 10.13 -11.38 1.61
C VAL A 82 9.31 -11.78 0.39
N ALA A 83 9.17 -13.09 0.16
CA ALA A 83 8.33 -13.60 -0.90
C ALA A 83 6.86 -13.66 -0.45
N LEU A 84 5.95 -13.21 -1.31
CA LEU A 84 4.51 -13.34 -1.10
C LEU A 84 3.95 -14.36 -2.09
N LEU A 85 3.36 -15.42 -1.55
CA LEU A 85 2.62 -16.43 -2.31
C LEU A 85 1.24 -16.55 -1.69
N LEU A 86 0.33 -15.67 -2.12
CA LEU A 86 -1.02 -15.54 -1.59
C LEU A 86 -2.01 -15.36 -2.74
N PRO A 87 -3.28 -15.78 -2.60
CA PRO A 87 -4.33 -15.52 -3.59
C PRO A 87 -4.69 -14.03 -3.64
N GLN A 88 -5.56 -13.63 -4.57
CA GLN A 88 -6.16 -12.29 -4.55
C GLN A 88 -7.13 -12.19 -3.37
N SER A 89 -6.67 -11.66 -2.24
CA SER A 89 -7.46 -11.45 -1.02
C SER A 89 -6.96 -10.22 -0.24
N PHE A 90 -7.66 -9.86 0.83
CA PHE A 90 -7.22 -8.79 1.73
C PHE A 90 -5.83 -9.03 2.33
N GLU A 91 -5.49 -10.28 2.66
CA GLU A 91 -4.19 -10.65 3.22
C GLU A 91 -3.05 -10.25 2.30
N THR A 92 -3.25 -10.32 0.98
CA THR A 92 -2.24 -9.95 -0.02
C THR A 92 -1.90 -8.47 0.04
N VAL A 93 -2.90 -7.57 0.04
CA VAL A 93 -2.62 -6.13 0.17
C VAL A 93 -2.06 -5.80 1.56
N ILE A 94 -2.58 -6.43 2.62
CA ILE A 94 -2.07 -6.25 3.99
C ILE A 94 -0.59 -6.63 4.07
N ALA A 95 -0.19 -7.73 3.44
CA ALA A 95 1.18 -8.21 3.43
C ALA A 95 2.13 -7.29 2.65
N HIS A 96 1.72 -6.81 1.47
CA HIS A 96 2.50 -5.82 0.73
C HIS A 96 2.72 -4.54 1.55
N VAL A 97 1.65 -3.98 2.12
CA VAL A 97 1.75 -2.78 2.96
C VAL A 97 2.64 -3.02 4.18
N ALA A 98 2.52 -4.18 4.83
CA ALA A 98 3.34 -4.53 5.99
C ALA A 98 4.83 -4.64 5.64
N ILE A 99 5.19 -5.24 4.51
CA ILE A 99 6.59 -5.41 4.07
C ILE A 99 7.21 -4.06 3.69
N TYR A 100 6.43 -3.13 3.16
CA TYR A 100 6.91 -1.77 2.89
C TYR A 100 7.11 -0.92 4.15
N LYS A 101 6.71 -1.40 5.35
CA LYS A 101 6.84 -0.68 6.64
C LYS A 101 8.06 -1.12 7.44
#